data_AF-A0AAN8ZBQ2-F1
#
_entry.id   AF-A0AAN8ZBQ2-F1
#
_cell.length_a   1.000
_cell.length_b   1.000
_cell.length_c   1.000
_cell.angle_alpha   90.00
_cell.angle_beta   90.00
_cell.angle_gamma   90.00
#
_symmetry.space_group_name_H-M   'P 1'
#
loop_
_entity.id
_entity.type
_entity.pdbx_description
1 polymer ?
#
loop_
_entity_poly.entity_id
_entity_poly.type
_entity_poly.pdbx_seq_one_letter_code
_entity_poly.pdbx_strand_id
1 'polypeptide(L)'
;MSHHQATSFTAPSPPQTLKPDDYIHSPVHFAVVLRDHSRLSKLVSSLPKLADPNRILTETDSLLQEKIADQISSLLDRRDVPFRETPLHLSVRLNDAVSAKLLSAAGADVSLQNAAGWNPLQEALCRRNSEIALILLQQHHKSAWEKWKRRLPRLTSF
;
A
#
# COMPACT_ATOMS: atom_id res chain seq x y z
N MET A 1 -28.12 14.49 28.34
CA MET A 1 -27.35 13.26 28.58
C MET A 1 -26.93 12.73 27.22
N SER A 2 -25.70 13.03 26.83
CA SER A 2 -25.12 12.73 25.52
C SER A 2 -24.91 11.22 25.39
N HIS A 3 -25.60 10.62 24.42
CA HIS A 3 -25.41 9.22 24.04
C HIS A 3 -24.01 9.05 23.43
N HIS A 4 -23.08 8.53 24.22
CA HIS A 4 -21.84 7.95 23.70
C HIS A 4 -22.21 6.69 22.91
N GLN A 5 -22.18 6.80 21.58
CA GLN A 5 -22.15 5.62 20.71
C GLN A 5 -20.87 4.85 21.02
N ALA A 6 -21.04 3.70 21.68
CA ALA A 6 -20.01 2.69 21.74
C ALA A 6 -19.69 2.27 20.31
N THR A 7 -18.49 2.63 19.83
CA THR A 7 -17.91 2.08 18.62
C THR A 7 -17.83 0.57 18.79
N SER A 8 -18.74 -0.16 18.15
CA SER A 8 -18.69 -1.61 18.06
C SER A 8 -17.40 -2.00 17.34
N PHE A 9 -16.44 -2.52 18.11
CA PHE A 9 -15.30 -3.23 17.54
C PHE A 9 -15.84 -4.51 16.90
N THR A 10 -16.15 -4.45 15.61
CA THR A 10 -16.47 -5.65 14.83
C THR A 10 -15.25 -6.55 14.87
N ALA A 11 -15.40 -7.72 15.51
CA ALA A 11 -14.35 -8.72 15.59
C ALA A 11 -13.90 -9.13 14.17
N PRO A 12 -12.61 -9.45 13.96
CA PRO A 12 -12.15 -9.94 12.67
C PRO A 12 -12.94 -11.20 12.31
N SER A 13 -13.51 -11.20 11.12
CA SER A 13 -14.22 -12.32 10.53
C SER A 13 -13.35 -13.59 10.59
N PRO A 14 -13.94 -14.81 10.70
CA PRO A 14 -13.17 -16.05 10.75
C PRO A 14 -12.20 -16.13 9.57
N PRO A 15 -11.04 -16.83 9.72
CA PRO A 15 -10.06 -16.95 8.64
C PRO A 15 -10.70 -17.68 7.47
N GLN A 16 -11.16 -16.91 6.49
CA GLN A 16 -11.66 -17.46 5.24
C GLN A 16 -10.47 -18.00 4.45
N THR A 17 -10.65 -19.20 3.89
CA THR A 17 -9.62 -19.88 3.10
C THR A 17 -9.31 -19.07 1.84
N LEU A 18 -8.07 -18.60 1.75
CA LEU A 18 -7.59 -17.86 0.58
C LEU A 18 -7.48 -18.80 -0.61
N LYS A 19 -8.17 -18.48 -1.70
CA LYS A 19 -8.06 -19.19 -2.96
C LYS A 19 -7.17 -18.40 -3.91
N PRO A 20 -6.02 -18.94 -4.37
CA PRO A 20 -5.15 -18.25 -5.30
C PRO A 20 -5.83 -17.82 -6.60
N ASP A 21 -6.87 -18.55 -7.01
CA ASP A 21 -7.64 -18.28 -8.23
C ASP A 21 -8.32 -16.90 -8.23
N ASP A 22 -8.69 -16.41 -7.03
CA ASP A 22 -9.33 -15.09 -6.85
C ASP A 22 -8.36 -13.92 -7.12
N TYR A 23 -7.07 -14.20 -7.34
CA TYR A 23 -6.00 -13.21 -7.47
C TYR A 23 -5.20 -13.33 -8.78
N ILE A 24 -5.54 -14.25 -9.68
CA ILE A 24 -4.76 -14.53 -10.90
C ILE A 24 -4.53 -13.29 -11.77
N HIS A 25 -5.54 -12.41 -11.85
CA HIS A 25 -5.49 -11.18 -12.64
C HIS A 25 -4.59 -10.09 -12.04
N SER A 26 -4.19 -10.23 -10.78
CA SER A 26 -3.26 -9.31 -10.12
C SER A 26 -1.95 -10.02 -9.78
N PRO A 27 -0.88 -9.81 -10.56
CA PRO A 27 0.38 -10.52 -10.35
C PRO A 27 1.00 -10.24 -8.98
N VAL A 28 0.75 -9.06 -8.41
CA VAL A 28 1.24 -8.68 -7.08
C VAL A 28 0.46 -9.41 -5.98
N HIS A 29 -0.88 -9.40 -6.01
CA HIS A 29 -1.66 -10.17 -5.03
C HIS A 29 -1.35 -11.67 -5.13
N PHE A 30 -1.26 -12.20 -6.35
CA PHE A 30 -0.93 -13.61 -6.58
C PHE A 30 0.41 -14.00 -5.97
N ALA A 31 1.45 -13.18 -6.15
CA ALA A 31 2.75 -13.41 -5.54
C ALA A 31 2.70 -13.39 -4.00
N VAL A 32 1.92 -12.47 -3.40
CA VAL A 32 1.76 -12.38 -1.94
C VAL A 32 0.99 -13.58 -1.38
N VAL A 33 -0.09 -14.01 -2.04
CA VAL A 33 -0.88 -15.18 -1.62
C VAL A 33 -0.02 -16.45 -1.59
N LEU A 34 0.85 -16.61 -2.59
CA LEU A 34 1.78 -17.74 -2.66
C LEU A 34 3.05 -17.57 -1.81
N ARG A 35 3.23 -16.41 -1.16
CA ARG A 35 4.49 -16.02 -0.47
C ARG A 35 5.72 -16.13 -1.37
N ASP A 36 5.55 -15.90 -2.67
CA ASP A 36 6.64 -15.93 -3.64
C ASP A 36 7.38 -14.58 -3.63
N HIS A 37 8.28 -14.42 -2.67
CA HIS A 37 9.06 -13.19 -2.48
C HIS A 37 10.01 -12.93 -3.65
N SER A 38 10.48 -13.97 -4.35
CA SER A 38 11.36 -13.82 -5.51
C SER A 38 10.61 -13.20 -6.69
N ARG A 39 9.39 -13.69 -6.98
CA ARG A 39 8.53 -13.09 -8.00
C ARG A 39 8.08 -11.70 -7.61
N LEU A 40 7.71 -11.49 -6.34
CA LEU A 40 7.32 -10.17 -5.84
C LEU A 40 8.47 -9.17 -5.98
N SER A 41 9.69 -9.55 -5.58
CA SER A 41 10.89 -8.72 -5.71
C SER A 41 11.17 -8.37 -7.18
N LYS A 42 11.04 -9.33 -8.11
CA LYS A 42 11.17 -9.06 -9.55
C LYS A 42 10.14 -8.04 -10.04
N LEU A 43 8.86 -8.23 -9.70
CA LEU A 43 7.79 -7.31 -10.06
C LEU A 43 8.06 -5.89 -9.54
N VAL A 44 8.41 -5.77 -8.25
CA VAL A 44 8.74 -4.49 -7.62
C VAL A 44 9.98 -3.86 -8.26
N SER A 45 11.03 -4.64 -8.55
CA SER A 45 12.26 -4.13 -9.16
C SER A 45 12.08 -3.66 -10.61
N SER A 46 11.06 -4.17 -11.30
CA SER A 46 10.72 -3.78 -12.67
C SER A 46 9.95 -2.47 -12.76
N LEU A 47 9.45 -1.95 -11.63
CA LEU A 47 8.71 -0.69 -11.59
C LEU A 47 9.63 0.50 -11.88
N PRO A 48 9.11 1.54 -12.57
CA PRO A 48 9.82 2.79 -12.71
C PRO A 48 10.08 3.41 -11.34
N LYS A 49 11.27 3.98 -11.13
CA LYS A 49 11.63 4.64 -9.87
C LYS A 49 11.29 6.13 -9.94
N LEU A 50 10.68 6.64 -8.89
CA LEU A 50 10.47 8.08 -8.72
C LEU A 50 11.82 8.78 -8.60
N ALA A 51 11.96 9.93 -9.25
CA ALA A 51 13.17 10.74 -9.14
C ALA A 51 13.22 11.44 -7.78
N ASP A 52 14.43 11.76 -7.33
CA ASP A 52 14.63 12.52 -6.09
C ASP A 52 13.79 13.80 -6.11
N PRO A 53 12.96 14.07 -5.08
CA PRO A 53 12.06 15.22 -5.10
C PRO A 53 12.76 16.58 -5.26
N ASN A 54 14.03 16.68 -4.85
CA ASN A 54 14.83 17.90 -4.99
C ASN A 54 15.30 18.16 -6.44
N ARG A 55 15.12 17.21 -7.36
CA ARG A 55 15.50 17.34 -8.79
C ARG A 55 14.34 17.78 -9.67
N ILE A 56 13.12 17.85 -9.13
CA ILE A 56 11.91 18.21 -9.88
C ILE A 56 11.73 19.71 -9.71
N LEU A 57 12.13 20.47 -10.73
CA LEU A 57 12.13 21.94 -10.69
C LEU A 57 11.13 22.55 -11.69
N THR A 58 10.72 21.80 -12.70
CA THR A 58 9.82 22.28 -13.75
C THR A 58 8.44 21.65 -13.65
N GLU A 59 7.44 22.33 -14.22
CA GLU A 59 6.07 21.78 -14.34
C GLU A 59 6.05 20.48 -15.16
N THR A 60 6.79 20.43 -16.27
CA THR A 60 6.88 19.26 -17.14
C THR A 60 7.46 18.04 -16.40
N ASP A 61 8.46 18.23 -15.55
CA ASP A 61 9.03 17.14 -14.74
C ASP A 61 8.03 16.64 -13.70
N SER A 62 7.26 17.53 -13.10
CA SER A 62 6.20 17.18 -12.15
C SER A 62 5.14 16.29 -12.80
N LEU A 63 4.70 16.62 -14.03
CA LEU A 63 3.73 15.83 -14.78
C LEU A 63 4.26 14.43 -15.17
N LEU A 64 5.53 14.33 -15.57
CA LEU A 64 6.15 13.03 -15.85
C LEU A 64 6.23 12.15 -14.60
N GLN A 65 6.58 12.74 -13.45
CA GLN A 65 6.63 12.03 -12.17
C GLN A 65 5.25 11.60 -11.67
N GLU A 66 4.19 12.35 -12.00
CA GLU A 66 2.82 11.95 -11.71
C GLU A 66 2.40 10.73 -12.54
N LYS A 67 2.70 10.71 -13.85
CA LYS A 67 2.45 9.52 -14.70
C LYS A 67 3.17 8.27 -14.18
N ILE A 68 4.42 8.41 -13.74
CA ILE A 68 5.18 7.32 -13.12
C ILE A 68 4.49 6.85 -11.83
N ALA A 69 4.06 7.78 -10.97
CA ALA A 69 3.36 7.45 -9.74
C ALA A 69 2.04 6.72 -9.99
N ASP A 70 1.28 7.13 -11.01
CA ASP A 70 0.03 6.48 -11.40
C ASP A 70 0.27 5.05 -11.90
N GLN A 71 1.34 4.81 -12.66
CA GLN A 71 1.73 3.46 -13.09
C GLN A 71 2.07 2.57 -11.89
N ILE A 72 2.86 3.07 -10.94
CA ILE A 72 3.20 2.34 -9.71
C ILE A 72 1.92 2.02 -8.91
N SER A 73 1.06 3.01 -8.70
CA SER A 73 -0.19 2.85 -7.94
C SER A 73 -1.14 1.86 -8.61
N SER A 74 -1.28 1.89 -9.94
CA SER A 74 -2.12 0.95 -10.68
C SER A 74 -1.75 -0.53 -10.46
N LEU A 75 -0.48 -0.81 -10.13
CA LEU A 75 0.03 -2.15 -9.88
C LEU A 75 0.01 -2.50 -8.38
N LEU A 76 0.50 -1.60 -7.51
CA LEU A 76 0.71 -1.86 -6.09
C LEU A 76 -0.55 -1.63 -5.23
N ASP A 77 -1.44 -0.75 -5.66
CA ASP A 77 -2.61 -0.31 -4.88
C ASP A 77 -3.92 -0.86 -5.44
N ARG A 78 -3.81 -1.91 -6.25
CA ARG A 78 -4.94 -2.57 -6.88
C ARG A 78 -5.88 -3.13 -5.80
N ARG A 79 -7.20 -3.03 -6.03
CA ARG A 79 -8.25 -3.38 -5.05
C ARG A 79 -9.45 -4.10 -5.69
N ASP A 80 -9.27 -4.64 -6.88
CA ASP A 80 -10.27 -5.40 -7.64
C ASP A 80 -10.29 -6.90 -7.25
N VAL A 81 -10.01 -7.16 -5.98
CA VAL A 81 -9.93 -8.50 -5.37
C VAL A 81 -10.97 -8.59 -4.25
N PRO A 82 -11.29 -9.79 -3.73
CA PRO A 82 -12.19 -9.94 -2.60
C PRO A 82 -11.79 -9.04 -1.43
N PHE A 83 -12.79 -8.53 -0.69
CA PHE A 83 -12.62 -7.60 0.44
C PHE A 83 -11.94 -6.28 0.10
N ARG A 84 -11.79 -5.94 -1.19
CA ARG A 84 -11.20 -4.67 -1.64
C ARG A 84 -9.82 -4.41 -1.00
N GLU A 85 -9.12 -5.49 -0.71
CA GLU A 85 -7.81 -5.50 -0.08
C GLU A 85 -6.75 -5.04 -1.08
N THR A 86 -5.73 -4.36 -0.57
CA THR A 86 -4.49 -4.13 -1.33
C THR A 86 -3.53 -5.29 -1.06
N PRO A 87 -2.47 -5.46 -1.87
CA PRO A 87 -1.42 -6.43 -1.58
C PRO A 87 -0.81 -6.26 -0.19
N LEU A 88 -0.76 -5.03 0.34
CA LEU A 88 -0.34 -4.76 1.71
C LEU A 88 -1.29 -5.35 2.76
N HIS A 89 -2.60 -5.22 2.58
CA HIS A 89 -3.57 -5.88 3.48
C HIS A 89 -3.38 -7.40 3.48
N LEU A 90 -3.16 -8.01 2.31
CA LEU A 90 -2.88 -9.44 2.21
C LEU A 90 -1.63 -9.83 3.00
N SER A 91 -0.55 -9.06 2.88
CA SER A 91 0.69 -9.32 3.63
C SER A 91 0.47 -9.26 5.15
N VAL A 92 -0.38 -8.35 5.62
CA VAL A 92 -0.77 -8.25 7.04
C VAL A 92 -1.60 -9.46 7.47
N ARG A 93 -2.61 -9.83 6.68
CA ARG A 93 -3.48 -10.98 6.96
C ARG A 93 -2.71 -12.30 7.00
N LEU A 94 -1.72 -12.45 6.12
CA LEU A 94 -0.85 -13.62 6.05
C LEU A 94 0.30 -13.58 7.08
N ASN A 95 0.47 -12.48 7.82
CA ASN A 95 1.64 -12.26 8.67
C ASN A 95 2.96 -12.47 7.89
N ASP A 96 3.04 -11.84 6.72
CA ASP A 96 4.18 -11.89 5.81
C ASP A 96 4.94 -10.55 5.83
N ALA A 97 5.87 -10.43 6.78
CA ALA A 97 6.69 -9.23 6.95
C ALA A 97 7.62 -8.95 5.76
N VAL A 98 8.05 -9.99 5.03
CA VAL A 98 8.93 -9.84 3.86
C VAL A 98 8.18 -9.15 2.73
N SER A 99 6.98 -9.62 2.41
CA SER A 99 6.14 -8.99 1.39
C SER A 99 5.69 -7.59 1.83
N ALA A 100 5.34 -7.39 3.10
CA ALA A 100 5.00 -6.07 3.63
C ALA A 100 6.15 -5.07 3.48
N LYS A 101 7.39 -5.51 3.73
CA LYS A 101 8.60 -4.70 3.56
C LYS A 101 8.87 -4.37 2.10
N LEU A 102 8.78 -5.35 1.20
CA LEU A 102 9.00 -5.14 -0.24
C LEU A 102 7.99 -4.15 -0.83
N LEU A 103 6.71 -4.33 -0.53
CA LEU A 103 5.62 -3.47 -1.02
C LEU A 103 5.69 -2.06 -0.44
N SER A 104 5.94 -1.92 0.86
CA SER A 104 6.03 -0.61 1.51
C SER A 104 7.26 0.17 1.02
N ALA A 105 8.41 -0.49 0.82
CA ALA A 105 9.60 0.12 0.22
C ALA A 105 9.40 0.50 -1.25
N ALA A 106 8.50 -0.19 -1.96
CA ALA A 106 8.10 0.14 -3.33
C ALA A 106 7.16 1.35 -3.44
N GLY A 107 6.70 1.90 -2.30
CA GLY A 107 5.82 3.05 -2.26
C GLY A 107 4.33 2.72 -2.34
N ALA A 108 3.93 1.50 -1.99
CA ALA A 108 2.51 1.14 -1.86
C ALA A 108 1.79 2.04 -0.84
N ASP A 109 0.55 2.42 -1.15
CA ASP A 109 -0.23 3.36 -0.35
C ASP A 109 -0.79 2.66 0.90
N VAL A 110 -0.21 3.01 2.06
CA VAL A 110 -0.60 2.50 3.38
C VAL A 110 -1.87 3.16 3.94
N SER A 111 -2.42 4.17 3.27
CA SER A 111 -3.63 4.88 3.72
C SER A 111 -4.93 4.26 3.20
N LEU A 112 -4.85 3.44 2.15
CA LEU A 112 -6.01 2.82 1.53
C LEU A 112 -6.71 1.87 2.50
N GLN A 113 -8.03 1.92 2.55
CA GLN A 113 -8.82 1.05 3.42
C GLN A 113 -9.29 -0.21 2.68
N ASN A 114 -9.50 -1.33 3.34
CA ASN A 114 -10.19 -2.49 2.78
C ASN A 114 -11.73 -2.34 2.89
N ALA A 115 -12.49 -3.39 2.55
CA ALA A 115 -13.95 -3.40 2.65
C ALA A 115 -14.48 -3.29 4.09
N ALA A 116 -13.67 -3.63 5.09
CA ALA A 116 -13.97 -3.41 6.50
C ALA A 116 -13.67 -1.96 6.96
N GLY A 117 -13.16 -1.10 6.06
CA GLY A 117 -12.83 0.28 6.36
C GLY A 117 -11.48 0.45 7.07
N TRP A 118 -10.66 -0.60 7.15
CA TRP A 118 -9.38 -0.57 7.85
C TRP A 118 -8.25 -0.37 6.86
N ASN A 119 -7.27 0.46 7.19
CA ASN A 119 -6.01 0.49 6.44
C ASN A 119 -5.06 -0.64 6.91
N PRO A 120 -3.98 -0.97 6.16
CA PRO A 120 -3.09 -2.08 6.51
C PRO A 120 -2.46 -1.93 7.89
N LEU A 121 -2.15 -0.70 8.32
CA LEU A 121 -1.55 -0.42 9.63
C LEU A 121 -2.55 -0.71 10.76
N GLN A 122 -3.79 -0.23 10.63
CA GLN A 122 -4.88 -0.50 11.58
C GLN A 122 -5.12 -2.01 11.67
N GLU A 123 -5.14 -2.72 10.54
CA GLU A 123 -5.28 -4.17 10.54
C GLU A 123 -4.12 -4.88 11.24
N ALA A 124 -2.88 -4.44 11.02
CA ALA A 124 -1.70 -5.01 11.68
C ALA A 124 -1.75 -4.82 13.20
N LEU A 125 -2.18 -3.64 13.66
CA LEU A 125 -2.35 -3.34 15.09
C LEU A 125 -3.44 -4.20 15.73
N CYS A 126 -4.60 -4.34 15.08
CA CYS A 126 -5.69 -5.19 15.56
C CYS A 126 -5.29 -6.68 15.63
N ARG A 127 -4.45 -7.13 14.71
CA ARG A 127 -3.89 -8.50 14.71
C ARG A 127 -2.66 -8.67 15.63
N ARG A 128 -2.26 -7.61 16.36
CA ARG A 128 -1.07 -7.59 17.25
C ARG A 128 0.24 -7.93 16.54
N ASN A 129 0.34 -7.59 15.26
CA ASN A 129 1.53 -7.82 14.46
C ASN A 129 2.47 -6.60 14.53
N SER A 130 3.30 -6.56 15.57
CA SER A 130 4.19 -5.43 15.84
C SER A 130 5.26 -5.24 14.76
N GLU A 131 5.80 -6.32 14.21
CA GLU A 131 6.82 -6.26 13.17
C GLU A 131 6.30 -5.57 11.90
N ILE A 132 5.14 -6.01 11.40
CA ILE A 132 4.54 -5.41 10.21
C ILE A 132 4.05 -3.98 10.49
N ALA A 133 3.50 -3.72 11.67
CA ALA A 133 3.08 -2.37 12.06
C ALA A 133 4.27 -1.39 12.05
N LEU A 134 5.44 -1.80 12.54
CA LEU A 134 6.65 -0.98 12.52
C LEU A 134 7.13 -0.69 11.09
N ILE A 135 7.12 -1.70 10.21
CA ILE A 135 7.47 -1.55 8.79
C ILE A 135 6.57 -0.49 8.13
N LEU A 136 5.26 -0.58 8.35
CA LEU A 136 4.28 0.34 7.75
C LEU A 136 4.40 1.77 8.29
N LEU A 137 4.66 1.92 9.60
CA LEU A 137 4.84 3.23 10.23
C LEU A 137 6.03 3.98 9.67
N GLN A 138 7.17 3.30 9.47
CA GLN A 138 8.37 3.92 8.91
C GLN A 138 8.15 4.50 7.51
N GLN A 139 7.35 3.84 6.67
CA GLN A 139 7.12 4.29 5.29
C GLN A 139 6.04 5.38 5.17
N HIS A 140 5.06 5.42 6.08
CA HIS A 140 3.97 6.42 6.06
C HIS A 140 4.48 7.87 6.09
N HIS A 141 5.51 8.16 6.89
CA HIS A 141 6.06 9.52 7.02
C HIS A 141 6.82 9.99 5.76
N LYS A 142 7.44 9.05 5.04
CA LYS A 142 8.27 9.34 3.87
C LYS A 142 7.40 9.68 2.64
N SER A 143 6.36 8.88 2.40
CA SER A 143 5.52 8.99 1.20
C SER A 143 4.71 10.29 1.16
N ALA A 144 4.19 10.78 2.29
CA ALA A 144 3.42 12.02 2.35
C ALA A 144 4.26 13.26 1.98
N TRP A 145 5.47 13.36 2.54
CA TRP A 145 6.38 14.48 2.29
C TRP A 145 6.94 14.46 0.86
N GLU A 146 7.34 13.29 0.36
CA GLU A 146 7.83 13.14 -1.01
C GLU A 146 6.74 13.43 -2.04
N LYS A 147 5.49 13.06 -1.77
CA LYS A 147 4.34 13.38 -2.64
C LYS A 147 4.07 14.88 -2.68
N TRP A 148 4.16 15.58 -1.55
CA TRP A 148 4.01 17.04 -1.51
C TRP A 148 5.11 17.75 -2.31
N LYS A 149 6.38 17.39 -2.08
CA LYS A 149 7.52 17.99 -2.80
C LYS A 149 7.42 17.81 -4.32
N ARG A 150 7.04 16.63 -4.80
CA ARG A 150 6.85 16.35 -6.24
C ARG A 150 5.81 17.26 -6.90
N ARG A 151 4.82 17.72 -6.12
CA ARG A 151 3.71 18.55 -6.58
C ARG A 151 3.94 20.04 -6.37
N LEU A 152 5.04 20.44 -5.73
CA LEU A 152 5.34 21.84 -5.42
C LEU A 152 5.61 22.69 -6.68
N PRO A 153 6.43 22.28 -7.67
CA PRO A 153 6.83 23.15 -8.78
C PRO A 153 5.67 23.71 -9.59
N ARG A 154 4.63 22.90 -9.83
CA ARG A 154 3.40 23.30 -10.54
C ARG A 154 2.49 24.26 -9.75
N LEU A 155 2.66 24.36 -8.43
CA LEU A 155 1.88 25.26 -7.57
C LEU A 155 2.57 26.63 -7.41
N THR A 156 3.85 26.71 -7.73
CA THR A 156 4.67 27.91 -7.59
C THR A 156 5.06 28.54 -8.93
N SER A 157 4.81 27.86 -10.06
CA SER A 157 4.97 28.43 -11.40
C SER A 157 3.79 29.34 -11.72
N PHE A 158 3.96 30.64 -11.49
CA PHE A 158 3.10 31.72 -12.00
C PHE A 158 3.77 32.39 -13.19
#